data_AF-A0A544UPV5-F1
#
_entry.id   AF-A0A544UPV5-F1
#
_cell.length_a   1.000
_cell.length_b   1.000
_cell.length_c   1.000
_cell.angle_alpha   90.00
_cell.angle_beta   90.00
_cell.angle_gamma   90.00
#
_symmetry.space_group_name_H-M   'P 1'
#
loop_
_entity.id
_entity.type
_entity.pdbx_description
1 polymer ?
#
loop_
_entity_poly.entity_id
_entity_poly.type
_entity_poly.pdbx_seq_one_letter_code
_entity_poly.pdbx_strand_id
1 'polypeptide(L)'
;MTNIHVCTAQESQYVDMKICKLPRIEATKKATTRMAVESLVDQLIASKLISNERLFEQILYNKDIIWIQNENFNGHLFAKADTTDQLKTKTNSFMMYMPTNPIIYEVNGEHHHLITRIDSTRAKPNLERLAQAPKPILSAARVNDLLCSIVMRFYETYLEDLSQVAPKNKQLINFVEREYHQFLEAVKELNEYHLNWHPRGNGHELLLELINNLQLLKSRPGKVLIDFSNPHSYVVVDPSYHIFKQAQKTVQAL
;
A
#
# COMPACT_ATOMS: atom_id res chain seq x y z
N MET A 1 15.40 -41.73 39.80
CA MET A 1 15.87 -40.39 39.41
C MET A 1 15.55 -40.23 37.94
N THR A 2 14.56 -39.39 37.62
CA THR A 2 14.04 -39.24 36.25
C THR A 2 14.48 -37.88 35.75
N ASN A 3 15.34 -37.86 34.73
CA ASN A 3 15.83 -36.62 34.11
C ASN A 3 14.68 -35.97 33.34
N ILE A 4 14.17 -34.86 33.88
CA ILE A 4 13.24 -33.98 33.17
C ILE A 4 14.09 -33.18 32.19
N HIS A 5 14.03 -33.54 30.91
CA HIS A 5 14.54 -32.69 29.84
C HIS A 5 13.67 -31.44 29.76
N VAL A 6 14.21 -30.34 30.27
CA VAL A 6 13.67 -28.99 30.04
C VAL A 6 13.98 -28.63 28.59
N CYS A 7 13.01 -28.82 27.70
CA CYS A 7 13.04 -28.20 26.38
C CYS A 7 12.86 -26.69 26.58
N THR A 8 13.96 -25.93 26.54
CA THR A 8 13.90 -24.50 26.33
C THR A 8 13.36 -24.27 24.91
N ALA A 9 12.09 -23.87 24.81
CA ALA A 9 11.56 -23.30 23.58
C ALA A 9 12.42 -22.07 23.24
N GLN A 10 13.25 -22.18 22.20
CA GLN A 10 13.82 -21.00 21.56
C GLN A 10 12.65 -20.23 20.95
N GLU A 11 12.18 -19.22 21.66
CA GLU A 11 11.39 -18.16 21.06
C GLU A 11 12.25 -17.53 19.97
N SER A 12 11.96 -17.85 18.71
CA SER A 12 12.42 -17.02 17.60
C SER A 12 11.79 -15.65 17.79
N GLN A 13 12.53 -14.74 18.42
CA GLN A 13 12.21 -13.31 18.43
C GLN A 13 12.34 -12.81 17.00
N TYR A 14 11.30 -13.05 16.20
CA TYR A 14 11.10 -12.39 14.94
C TYR A 14 10.81 -10.93 15.27
N VAL A 15 11.82 -10.07 15.20
CA VAL A 15 11.67 -8.63 15.40
C VAL A 15 10.88 -8.13 14.20
N ASP A 16 9.56 -8.06 14.36
CA ASP A 16 8.67 -7.51 13.34
C ASP A 16 9.10 -6.08 13.03
N MET A 17 9.24 -5.77 11.74
CA MET A 17 9.63 -4.45 11.28
C MET A 17 8.69 -3.41 11.89
N LYS A 18 9.22 -2.30 12.39
CA LYS A 18 8.42 -1.19 12.92
C LYS A 18 8.37 -0.07 11.89
N ILE A 19 7.16 0.38 11.59
CA ILE A 19 6.90 1.54 10.73
C ILE A 19 6.07 2.53 11.54
N CYS A 20 6.63 3.69 11.86
CA CYS A 20 5.97 4.72 12.65
C CYS A 20 6.03 6.07 11.93
N LYS A 21 4.88 6.72 11.77
CA LYS A 21 4.83 8.09 11.27
C LYS A 21 5.34 9.07 12.32
N LEU A 22 6.27 9.95 11.95
CA LEU A 22 6.73 10.99 12.86
C LEU A 22 5.71 12.15 12.95
N PRO A 23 5.50 12.73 14.14
CA PRO A 23 4.62 13.88 14.31
C PRO A 23 5.08 15.06 13.45
N ARG A 24 4.11 15.80 12.91
CA ARG A 24 4.37 16.98 12.11
C ARG A 24 3.30 18.03 12.32
N ILE A 25 3.71 19.30 12.28
CA ILE A 25 2.81 20.44 12.23
C ILE A 25 2.42 20.69 10.77
N GLU A 26 1.13 20.56 10.47
CA GLU A 26 0.58 20.95 9.18
C GLU A 26 0.52 22.48 9.06
N ALA A 27 1.18 23.04 8.06
CA ALA A 27 0.95 24.42 7.68
C ALA A 27 -0.37 24.48 6.91
N THR A 28 -1.42 24.94 7.60
CA THR A 28 -2.81 25.15 7.14
C THR A 28 -2.95 25.45 5.64
N LYS A 29 -3.32 24.44 4.84
CA LYS A 29 -3.95 24.59 3.51
C LYS A 29 -4.86 23.38 3.24
N LYS A 30 -5.96 23.61 2.50
CA LYS A 30 -6.94 22.63 1.99
C LYS A 30 -6.32 21.26 1.71
N ALA A 31 -7.09 20.18 1.94
CA ALA A 31 -6.74 18.81 1.54
C ALA A 31 -6.11 18.80 0.15
N THR A 32 -4.78 18.63 0.12
CA THR A 32 -4.03 18.63 -1.13
C THR A 32 -3.93 17.20 -1.63
N THR A 33 -3.74 17.01 -2.93
CA THR A 33 -3.38 15.73 -3.58
C THR A 33 -2.31 14.92 -2.81
N ARG A 34 -1.41 15.63 -2.13
CA ARG A 34 -0.39 15.08 -1.23
C ARG A 34 -0.98 14.31 -0.03
N MET A 35 -2.05 14.80 0.57
CA MET A 35 -2.72 14.17 1.71
C MET A 35 -3.46 12.90 1.32
N ALA A 36 -3.81 12.73 0.04
CA ALA A 36 -4.45 11.50 -0.43
C ALA A 36 -3.48 10.30 -0.40
N VAL A 37 -2.25 10.49 -0.90
CA VAL A 37 -1.21 9.46 -0.86
C VAL A 37 -0.84 9.12 0.58
N GLU A 38 -0.65 10.16 1.40
CA GLU A 38 -0.39 10.02 2.84
C GLU A 38 -1.50 9.26 3.57
N SER A 39 -2.76 9.65 3.37
CA SER A 39 -3.92 8.99 3.97
C SER A 39 -4.01 7.52 3.56
N LEU A 40 -3.75 7.20 2.29
CA LEU A 40 -3.75 5.82 1.82
C LEU A 40 -2.62 4.99 2.47
N VAL A 41 -1.41 5.55 2.58
CA VAL A 41 -0.29 4.88 3.28
C VAL A 41 -0.60 4.67 4.76
N ASP A 42 -1.18 5.68 5.42
CA ASP A 42 -1.58 5.58 6.83
C ASP A 42 -2.67 4.51 7.02
N GLN A 43 -3.62 4.39 6.09
CA GLN A 43 -4.64 3.33 6.10
C GLN A 43 -4.01 1.93 5.94
N LEU A 44 -3.07 1.76 5.01
CA LEU A 44 -2.37 0.49 4.82
C LEU A 44 -1.65 0.04 6.08
N ILE A 45 -0.88 0.94 6.70
CA ILE A 45 -0.15 0.66 7.95
C ILE A 45 -1.14 0.37 9.08
N ALA A 46 -2.22 1.15 9.20
CA ALA A 46 -3.23 0.98 10.24
C ALA A 46 -4.07 -0.29 10.09
N SER A 47 -4.20 -0.80 8.85
CA SER A 47 -4.97 -2.01 8.56
C SER A 47 -4.37 -3.24 9.25
N LYS A 48 -3.03 -3.31 9.35
CA LYS A 48 -2.28 -4.45 9.88
C LYS A 48 -2.64 -5.81 9.24
N LEU A 49 -3.16 -5.79 8.01
CA LEU A 49 -3.56 -7.00 7.29
C LEU A 49 -2.38 -7.71 6.63
N ILE A 50 -1.38 -6.93 6.22
CA ILE A 50 -0.07 -7.37 5.72
C ILE A 50 0.96 -7.07 6.81
N SER A 51 1.99 -7.90 6.96
CA SER A 51 3.08 -7.62 7.91
C SER A 51 3.83 -6.37 7.48
N ASN A 52 4.46 -5.66 8.43
CA ASN A 52 5.21 -4.45 8.09
C ASN A 52 6.39 -4.74 7.15
N GLU A 53 7.03 -5.90 7.29
CA GLU A 53 8.09 -6.37 6.38
C GLU A 53 7.56 -6.51 4.95
N ARG A 54 6.48 -7.27 4.74
CA ARG A 54 5.87 -7.45 3.42
C ARG A 54 5.31 -6.15 2.87
N LEU A 55 4.67 -5.32 3.70
CA LEU A 55 4.18 -4.00 3.32
C LEU A 55 5.32 -3.11 2.82
N PHE A 56 6.46 -3.12 3.52
CA PHE A 56 7.62 -2.35 3.11
C PHE A 56 8.19 -2.84 1.78
N GLU A 57 8.45 -4.13 1.65
CA GLU A 57 9.07 -4.70 0.45
C GLU A 57 8.15 -4.64 -0.79
N GLN A 58 6.89 -5.01 -0.63
CA GLN A 58 5.95 -5.18 -1.75
C GLN A 58 5.22 -3.90 -2.13
N ILE A 59 5.19 -2.90 -1.24
CA ILE A 59 4.44 -1.67 -1.46
C ILE A 59 5.32 -0.43 -1.28
N LEU A 60 5.88 -0.21 -0.09
CA LEU A 60 6.54 1.08 0.22
C LEU A 60 7.89 1.24 -0.51
N TYR A 61 8.57 0.14 -0.81
CA TYR A 61 9.88 0.09 -1.47
C TYR A 61 9.82 -0.72 -2.78
N ASN A 62 8.69 -0.68 -3.48
CA ASN A 62 8.48 -1.41 -4.73
C ASN A 62 8.53 -0.49 -5.96
N LYS A 63 9.41 -0.84 -6.90
CA LYS A 63 9.58 -0.15 -8.20
C LYS A 63 8.34 -0.14 -9.10
N ASP A 64 7.44 -1.11 -8.91
CA ASP A 64 6.20 -1.22 -9.70
C ASP A 64 5.16 -0.16 -9.31
N ILE A 65 5.32 0.48 -8.15
CA ILE A 65 4.43 1.56 -7.69
C ILE A 65 4.98 2.90 -8.14
N ILE A 66 6.21 3.19 -7.74
CA ILE A 66 6.96 4.35 -8.20
C ILE A 66 8.44 4.03 -8.09
N TRP A 67 9.17 4.39 -9.14
CA TRP A 67 10.61 4.23 -9.17
C TRP A 67 11.24 5.48 -9.76
N ILE A 68 12.01 6.16 -8.92
CA ILE A 68 12.83 7.30 -9.28
C ILE A 68 14.27 6.86 -9.22
N GLN A 69 15.04 7.14 -10.24
CA GLN A 69 16.46 6.81 -10.29
C GLN A 69 17.26 7.98 -10.83
N ASN A 70 18.38 8.28 -10.18
CA ASN A 70 19.47 9.06 -10.77
C ASN A 70 20.72 8.17 -10.89
N GLU A 71 21.87 8.73 -11.30
CA GLU A 71 23.10 7.96 -11.51
C GLU A 71 23.53 7.09 -10.31
N ASN A 72 23.23 7.52 -9.09
CA ASN A 72 23.78 6.92 -7.87
C ASN A 72 22.71 6.46 -6.85
N PHE A 73 21.45 6.84 -7.03
CA PHE A 73 20.40 6.69 -6.02
C PHE A 73 19.07 6.22 -6.63
N ASN A 74 18.36 5.41 -5.86
CA ASN A 74 17.00 4.95 -6.13
C ASN A 74 16.04 5.48 -5.07
N GLY A 75 14.87 5.93 -5.50
CA GLY A 75 13.76 6.33 -4.66
C GLY A 75 12.50 5.55 -5.04
N HIS A 76 11.80 5.06 -4.03
CA HIS A 76 10.49 4.42 -4.17
C HIS A 76 9.44 5.26 -3.44
N LEU A 77 8.26 4.70 -3.14
CA LEU A 77 7.23 5.43 -2.40
C LEU A 77 7.79 5.95 -1.06
N PHE A 78 8.62 5.14 -0.40
CA PHE A 78 9.54 5.56 0.65
C PHE A 78 10.95 5.74 0.08
N ALA A 79 11.53 6.92 0.28
CA ALA A 79 12.93 7.21 -0.03
C ALA A 79 13.68 7.53 1.25
N LYS A 80 14.89 7.00 1.42
CA LYS A 80 15.70 7.28 2.63
C LYS A 80 15.98 8.77 2.76
N ALA A 81 15.74 9.33 3.95
CA ALA A 81 15.81 10.76 4.21
C ALA A 81 17.15 11.39 3.78
N ASP A 82 18.25 10.71 4.05
CA ASP A 82 19.63 11.09 3.71
C ASP A 82 19.92 11.16 2.19
N THR A 83 19.17 10.42 1.38
CA THR A 83 19.31 10.40 -0.10
C THR A 83 18.28 11.25 -0.81
N THR A 84 17.24 11.73 -0.11
CA THR A 84 16.11 12.42 -0.75
C THR A 84 16.47 13.74 -1.44
N ASP A 85 17.47 14.45 -0.95
CA ASP A 85 17.97 15.67 -1.60
C ASP A 85 18.69 15.36 -2.91
N GLN A 86 19.34 14.20 -3.02
CA GLN A 86 20.02 13.76 -4.25
C GLN A 86 19.02 13.29 -5.31
N LEU A 87 17.89 12.73 -4.89
CA LEU A 87 16.80 12.32 -5.78
C LEU A 87 16.06 13.51 -6.43
N LYS A 88 16.36 14.75 -6.03
CA LYS A 88 15.81 15.96 -6.67
C LYS A 88 16.40 16.13 -8.07
N THR A 89 15.62 15.84 -9.10
CA THR A 89 16.02 16.07 -10.49
C THR A 89 15.37 17.34 -11.06
N LYS A 90 16.14 18.11 -11.85
CA LYS A 90 15.66 19.23 -12.69
C LYS A 90 15.66 18.90 -14.19
N THR A 91 16.03 17.69 -14.53
CA THR A 91 16.17 17.23 -15.90
C THR A 91 14.79 16.91 -16.46
N ASN A 92 14.38 17.64 -17.51
CA ASN A 92 13.13 17.52 -18.29
C ASN A 92 11.95 18.44 -17.91
N SER A 93 12.19 19.64 -17.36
CA SER A 93 11.14 20.65 -17.09
C SER A 93 10.09 20.29 -16.03
N PHE A 94 10.18 19.06 -15.49
CA PHE A 94 9.43 18.60 -14.33
C PHE A 94 10.36 18.60 -13.14
N MET A 95 10.00 19.33 -12.09
CA MET A 95 10.78 19.35 -10.86
C MET A 95 10.05 18.49 -9.84
N MET A 96 10.62 17.35 -9.48
CA MET A 96 10.16 16.58 -8.32
C MET A 96 10.64 17.32 -7.07
N TYR A 97 9.91 18.36 -6.63
CA TYR A 97 10.26 18.99 -5.37
C TYR A 97 9.93 18.00 -4.25
N MET A 98 10.95 17.56 -3.51
CA MET A 98 10.74 17.17 -2.12
C MET A 98 10.11 18.38 -1.40
N PRO A 99 8.96 18.21 -0.73
CA PRO A 99 8.29 19.32 -0.09
C PRO A 99 9.16 19.89 1.04
N THR A 100 9.14 21.22 1.21
CA THR A 100 9.83 21.94 2.30
C THR A 100 9.45 21.47 3.70
N ASN A 101 8.33 20.76 3.81
CA ASN A 101 7.90 20.08 5.01
C ASN A 101 7.60 18.62 4.59
N PRO A 102 8.54 17.65 4.71
CA PRO A 102 8.35 16.24 4.30
C PRO A 102 7.38 15.50 5.24
N ILE A 103 6.80 14.38 4.76
CA ILE A 103 6.11 13.43 5.63
C ILE A 103 7.13 12.34 5.88
N ILE A 104 7.46 12.11 7.15
CA ILE A 104 8.55 11.22 7.55
C ILE A 104 7.97 10.02 8.28
N TYR A 105 8.42 8.85 7.89
CA TYR A 105 8.18 7.59 8.59
C TYR A 105 9.53 7.05 9.08
N GLU A 106 9.57 6.59 10.32
CA GLU A 106 10.68 5.82 10.86
C GLU A 106 10.43 4.34 10.56
N VAL A 107 11.36 3.69 9.87
CA VAL A 107 11.35 2.27 9.55
C VAL A 107 12.56 1.62 10.21
N ASN A 108 12.36 0.83 11.27
CA ASN A 108 13.44 0.23 12.06
C ASN A 108 14.54 1.23 12.48
N GLY A 109 14.17 2.45 12.87
CA GLY A 109 15.11 3.51 13.25
C GLY A 109 15.71 4.31 12.08
N GLU A 110 15.42 3.93 10.82
CA GLU A 110 15.81 4.71 9.64
C GLU A 110 14.68 5.63 9.17
N HIS A 111 15.00 6.91 8.97
CA HIS A 111 14.02 7.88 8.47
C HIS A 111 13.83 7.76 6.96
N HIS A 112 12.57 7.68 6.56
CA HIS A 112 12.13 7.65 5.16
C HIS A 112 11.15 8.79 4.90
N HIS A 113 11.34 9.49 3.78
CA HIS A 113 10.38 10.46 3.27
C HIS A 113 9.37 9.77 2.36
N LEU A 114 8.10 10.07 2.57
CA LEU A 114 7.05 9.69 1.63
C LEU A 114 7.11 10.61 0.40
N ILE A 115 7.23 10.00 -0.78
CA ILE A 115 7.17 10.73 -2.05
C ILE A 115 5.73 11.09 -2.36
N THR A 116 5.39 12.36 -2.18
CA THR A 116 4.02 12.87 -2.39
C THR A 116 3.86 13.86 -3.54
N ARG A 117 4.96 14.28 -4.19
CA ARG A 117 4.89 15.31 -5.24
C ARG A 117 4.94 14.68 -6.61
N ILE A 118 3.75 14.52 -7.15
CA ILE A 118 3.46 13.71 -8.32
C ILE A 118 2.53 14.56 -9.20
N ASP A 119 2.86 14.69 -10.48
CA ASP A 119 2.29 15.72 -11.34
C ASP A 119 0.86 15.36 -11.76
N SER A 120 -0.04 16.33 -11.58
CA SER A 120 -1.40 16.36 -12.12
C SER A 120 -2.40 15.35 -11.56
N THR A 121 -3.46 15.87 -10.93
CA THR A 121 -4.71 15.14 -10.65
C THR A 121 -5.59 14.96 -11.88
N ARG A 122 -5.27 15.60 -13.01
CA ARG A 122 -6.14 15.67 -14.19
C ARG A 122 -6.00 14.48 -15.13
N ALA A 123 -4.88 13.76 -15.05
CA ALA A 123 -4.65 12.63 -15.93
C ALA A 123 -5.33 11.39 -15.36
N LYS A 124 -6.15 10.73 -16.19
CA LYS A 124 -6.81 9.48 -15.82
C LYS A 124 -5.80 8.35 -15.56
N PRO A 125 -6.06 7.45 -14.59
CA PRO A 125 -5.21 6.30 -14.33
C PRO A 125 -5.19 5.37 -15.56
N ASN A 126 -4.03 4.79 -15.88
CA ASN A 126 -3.89 3.82 -16.97
C ASN A 126 -3.52 2.44 -16.43
N LEU A 127 -4.53 1.59 -16.19
CA LEU A 127 -4.36 0.24 -15.64
C LEU A 127 -3.47 -0.66 -16.51
N GLU A 128 -3.54 -0.54 -17.84
CA GLU A 128 -2.69 -1.32 -18.74
C GLU A 128 -1.21 -0.99 -18.58
N ARG A 129 -0.90 0.31 -18.43
CA ARG A 129 0.48 0.75 -18.17
C ARG A 129 0.96 0.31 -16.78
N LEU A 130 0.08 0.25 -15.79
CA LEU A 130 0.43 -0.24 -14.46
C LEU A 130 0.78 -1.74 -14.44
N ALA A 131 0.29 -2.51 -15.42
CA ALA A 131 0.65 -3.92 -15.59
C ALA A 131 1.97 -4.14 -16.36
N GLN A 132 2.55 -3.10 -16.95
CA GLN A 132 3.82 -3.20 -17.68
C GLN A 132 5.01 -3.15 -16.73
N ALA A 133 6.15 -3.68 -17.18
CA ALA A 133 7.40 -3.60 -16.43
C ALA A 133 7.74 -2.12 -16.10
N PRO A 134 8.09 -1.82 -14.84
CA PRO A 134 8.36 -0.46 -14.42
C PRO A 134 9.58 0.09 -15.15
N LYS A 135 9.55 1.38 -15.41
CA LYS A 135 10.67 2.13 -15.94
C LYS A 135 11.06 3.20 -14.94
N PRO A 136 12.35 3.52 -14.80
CA PRO A 136 12.76 4.60 -13.92
C PRO A 136 12.13 5.89 -14.46
N ILE A 137 11.28 6.50 -13.65
CA ILE A 137 10.54 7.68 -14.00
C ILE A 137 11.45 8.87 -13.69
N LEU A 138 12.08 9.45 -14.73
CA LEU A 138 12.72 10.76 -14.62
C LEU A 138 11.70 11.91 -14.58
N SER A 139 10.45 11.66 -14.97
CA SER A 139 9.37 12.66 -15.07
C SER A 139 8.10 12.18 -14.37
N ALA A 140 7.81 12.77 -13.21
CA ALA A 140 6.60 12.65 -12.40
C ALA A 140 5.58 11.56 -12.79
N ALA A 141 5.41 10.58 -11.90
CA ALA A 141 4.21 9.75 -11.89
C ALA A 141 2.95 10.65 -11.91
N ARG A 142 1.82 10.14 -12.37
CA ARG A 142 0.52 10.83 -12.19
C ARG A 142 -0.08 10.33 -10.88
N VAL A 143 -0.68 11.21 -10.10
CA VAL A 143 -1.14 10.82 -8.75
C VAL A 143 -2.20 9.73 -8.81
N ASN A 144 -3.07 9.77 -9.81
CA ASN A 144 -4.13 8.78 -9.95
C ASN A 144 -3.56 7.39 -10.28
N ASP A 145 -2.49 7.32 -11.08
CA ASP A 145 -1.78 6.05 -11.29
C ASP A 145 -1.16 5.56 -10.00
N LEU A 146 -0.49 6.44 -9.24
CA LEU A 146 0.14 6.05 -7.98
C LEU A 146 -0.90 5.47 -7.01
N LEU A 147 -2.03 6.17 -6.83
CA LEU A 147 -3.11 5.73 -5.96
C LEU A 147 -3.63 4.34 -6.39
N CYS A 148 -3.88 4.14 -7.69
CA CYS A 148 -4.29 2.84 -8.22
C CYS A 148 -3.21 1.77 -7.99
N SER A 149 -1.94 2.04 -8.29
CA SER A 149 -0.84 1.09 -8.08
C SER A 149 -0.71 0.65 -6.62
N ILE A 150 -0.83 1.59 -5.68
CA ILE A 150 -0.78 1.28 -4.25
C ILE A 150 -1.92 0.35 -3.86
N VAL A 151 -3.15 0.65 -4.29
CA VAL A 151 -4.32 -0.19 -4.02
C VAL A 151 -4.16 -1.57 -4.65
N MET A 152 -3.80 -1.64 -5.93
CA MET A 152 -3.58 -2.90 -6.64
C MET A 152 -2.56 -3.79 -5.92
N ARG A 153 -1.39 -3.23 -5.57
CA ARG A 153 -0.34 -3.97 -4.87
C ARG A 153 -0.74 -4.40 -3.47
N PHE A 154 -1.59 -3.64 -2.77
CA PHE A 154 -2.15 -4.08 -1.50
C PHE A 154 -3.01 -5.34 -1.66
N TYR A 155 -3.97 -5.34 -2.58
CA TYR A 155 -4.82 -6.51 -2.79
C TYR A 155 -4.02 -7.72 -3.28
N GLU A 156 -3.12 -7.53 -4.24
CA GLU A 156 -2.28 -8.60 -4.78
C GLU A 156 -1.38 -9.22 -3.70
N THR A 157 -0.70 -8.40 -2.90
CA THR A 157 0.16 -8.89 -1.81
C THR A 157 -0.65 -9.65 -0.77
N TYR A 158 -1.82 -9.11 -0.39
CA TYR A 158 -2.68 -9.75 0.60
C TYR A 158 -3.25 -11.08 0.10
N LEU A 159 -3.67 -11.15 -1.17
CA LEU A 159 -4.11 -12.39 -1.81
C LEU A 159 -3.00 -13.42 -1.92
N GLU A 160 -1.80 -13.01 -2.31
CA GLU A 160 -0.63 -13.89 -2.39
C GLU A 160 -0.36 -14.51 -1.01
N ASP A 161 -0.31 -13.70 0.04
CA ASP A 161 -0.04 -14.20 1.39
C ASP A 161 -1.18 -15.11 1.90
N LEU A 162 -2.44 -14.76 1.65
CA LEU A 162 -3.60 -15.60 2.04
C LEU A 162 -3.64 -16.93 1.27
N SER A 163 -3.18 -16.96 0.02
CA SER A 163 -3.17 -18.16 -0.81
C SER A 163 -2.15 -19.20 -0.32
N GLN A 164 -1.08 -18.77 0.35
CA GLN A 164 -0.10 -19.68 0.97
C GLN A 164 -0.69 -20.52 2.12
N VAL A 165 -1.88 -20.15 2.61
CA VAL A 165 -2.56 -20.78 3.76
C VAL A 165 -3.99 -21.24 3.42
N ALA A 166 -4.26 -21.44 2.12
CA ALA A 166 -5.57 -21.53 1.48
C ALA A 166 -6.63 -22.50 2.03
N PRO A 167 -6.34 -23.64 2.71
CA PRO A 167 -7.43 -24.53 3.12
C PRO A 167 -8.41 -23.90 4.12
N LYS A 168 -7.97 -22.94 4.94
CA LYS A 168 -8.77 -22.40 6.06
C LYS A 168 -9.55 -21.12 5.74
N ASN A 169 -9.19 -20.37 4.69
CA ASN A 169 -9.63 -18.98 4.51
C ASN A 169 -10.27 -18.68 3.14
N LYS A 170 -10.89 -19.67 2.49
CA LYS A 170 -11.50 -19.49 1.15
C LYS A 170 -12.52 -18.35 1.08
N GLN A 171 -13.32 -18.14 2.13
CA GLN A 171 -14.29 -17.04 2.16
C GLN A 171 -13.63 -15.66 2.13
N LEU A 172 -12.53 -15.48 2.88
CA LEU A 172 -11.75 -14.25 2.88
C LEU A 172 -11.04 -14.04 1.55
N ILE A 173 -10.42 -15.07 0.99
CA ILE A 173 -9.80 -15.00 -0.34
C ILE A 173 -10.84 -14.54 -1.38
N ASN A 174 -12.00 -15.20 -1.45
CA ASN A 174 -13.06 -14.82 -2.40
C ASN A 174 -13.55 -13.38 -2.20
N PHE A 175 -13.69 -12.94 -0.94
CA PHE A 175 -14.08 -11.56 -0.65
C PHE A 175 -13.03 -10.57 -1.17
N VAL A 176 -11.75 -10.82 -0.90
CA VAL A 176 -10.63 -9.96 -1.32
C VAL A 176 -10.53 -9.92 -2.84
N GLU A 177 -10.62 -11.07 -3.53
CA GLU A 177 -10.61 -11.14 -5.00
C GLU A 177 -11.75 -10.35 -5.63
N ARG A 178 -12.95 -10.46 -5.06
CA ARG A 178 -14.13 -9.74 -5.55
C ARG A 178 -14.01 -8.24 -5.33
N GLU A 179 -13.66 -7.79 -4.13
CA GLU A 179 -13.49 -6.36 -3.86
C GLU A 179 -12.39 -5.76 -4.75
N TYR A 180 -11.31 -6.52 -5.01
CA TYR A 180 -10.27 -6.11 -5.94
C TYR A 180 -10.80 -5.97 -7.38
N HIS A 181 -11.53 -6.97 -7.89
CA HIS A 181 -12.14 -6.89 -9.22
C HIS A 181 -13.12 -5.71 -9.34
N GLN A 182 -13.95 -5.50 -8.33
CA GLN A 182 -14.90 -4.38 -8.29
C GLN A 182 -14.18 -3.03 -8.36
N PHE A 183 -13.05 -2.89 -7.66
CA PHE A 183 -12.21 -1.69 -7.76
C PHE A 183 -11.70 -1.48 -9.19
N LEU A 184 -11.14 -2.52 -9.82
CA LEU A 184 -10.60 -2.41 -11.19
C LEU A 184 -11.68 -2.04 -12.20
N GLU A 185 -12.85 -2.66 -12.14
CA GLU A 185 -13.98 -2.33 -13.01
C GLU A 185 -14.49 -0.91 -12.77
N ALA A 186 -14.65 -0.48 -11.51
CA ALA A 186 -15.07 0.88 -11.20
C ALA A 186 -14.06 1.94 -11.72
N VAL A 187 -12.76 1.64 -11.71
CA VAL A 187 -11.75 2.52 -12.32
C VAL A 187 -11.86 2.54 -13.85
N LYS A 188 -12.17 1.42 -14.49
CA LYS A 188 -12.43 1.38 -15.95
C LYS A 188 -13.65 2.22 -16.31
N GLU A 189 -14.77 2.04 -15.61
CA GLU A 189 -15.99 2.83 -15.80
C GLU A 189 -15.72 4.34 -15.59
N LEU A 190 -14.97 4.69 -14.54
CA LEU A 190 -14.54 6.07 -14.29
C LEU A 190 -13.72 6.65 -15.46
N ASN A 191 -12.94 5.81 -16.14
CA ASN A 191 -12.09 6.16 -17.28
C ASN A 191 -12.82 6.26 -18.62
N GLU A 192 -13.97 5.61 -18.76
CA GLU A 192 -14.82 5.64 -19.97
C GLU A 192 -15.53 6.98 -20.11
N TYR A 193 -16.00 7.55 -19.01
CA TYR A 193 -16.65 8.86 -19.04
C TYR A 193 -15.61 9.99 -19.10
N HIS A 194 -15.25 10.38 -20.33
CA HIS A 194 -14.21 11.37 -20.62
C HIS A 194 -14.36 12.72 -19.89
N LEU A 195 -15.59 13.13 -19.54
CA LEU A 195 -15.85 14.38 -18.81
C LEU A 195 -15.32 14.36 -17.38
N ASN A 196 -15.12 13.18 -16.77
CA ASN A 196 -14.48 13.05 -15.45
C ASN A 196 -13.07 13.65 -15.44
N TRP A 197 -12.35 13.54 -16.56
CA TRP A 197 -10.93 13.90 -16.67
C TRP A 197 -10.71 15.22 -17.42
N HIS A 198 -11.79 15.94 -17.72
CA HIS A 198 -11.73 17.31 -18.20
C HIS A 198 -11.11 18.23 -17.13
N PRO A 199 -10.47 19.37 -17.46
CA PRO A 199 -9.94 20.30 -16.45
C PRO A 199 -10.93 20.82 -15.40
N ARG A 200 -12.24 20.67 -15.65
CA ARG A 200 -13.34 20.99 -14.72
C ARG A 200 -14.08 19.74 -14.21
N GLY A 201 -13.64 18.55 -14.61
CA GLY A 201 -14.18 17.29 -14.14
C GLY A 201 -13.69 16.97 -12.73
N ASN A 202 -14.32 15.98 -12.11
CA ASN A 202 -14.11 15.55 -10.73
C ASN A 202 -13.57 14.11 -10.64
N GLY A 203 -12.91 13.61 -11.70
CA GLY A 203 -12.43 12.23 -11.77
C GLY A 203 -11.44 11.88 -10.66
N HIS A 204 -10.63 12.83 -10.19
CA HIS A 204 -9.74 12.61 -9.05
C HIS A 204 -10.53 12.39 -7.76
N GLU A 205 -11.51 13.26 -7.48
CA GLU A 205 -12.36 13.17 -6.30
C GLU A 205 -13.18 11.88 -6.30
N LEU A 206 -13.73 11.49 -7.45
CA LEU A 206 -14.43 10.22 -7.62
C LEU A 206 -13.50 9.01 -7.39
N LEU A 207 -12.26 9.06 -7.88
CA LEU A 207 -11.27 8.01 -7.58
C LEU A 207 -10.97 7.91 -6.08
N LEU A 208 -10.83 9.05 -5.39
CA LEU A 208 -10.63 9.06 -3.94
C LEU A 208 -11.84 8.48 -3.20
N GLU A 209 -13.06 8.77 -3.67
CA GLU A 209 -14.28 8.18 -3.13
C GLU A 209 -14.32 6.66 -3.32
N LEU A 210 -13.97 6.16 -4.52
CA LEU A 210 -13.85 4.72 -4.78
C LEU A 210 -12.87 4.06 -3.80
N ILE A 211 -11.68 4.63 -3.62
CA ILE A 211 -10.66 4.09 -2.70
C ILE A 211 -11.16 4.14 -1.25
N ASN A 212 -11.78 5.24 -0.84
CA ASN A 212 -12.31 5.40 0.51
C ASN A 212 -13.49 4.46 0.79
N ASN A 213 -14.15 3.91 -0.23
CA ASN A 213 -15.24 2.95 -0.08
C ASN A 213 -14.77 1.50 0.08
N LEU A 214 -13.51 1.19 -0.23
CA LEU A 214 -12.93 -0.14 -0.05
C LEU A 214 -12.92 -0.55 1.43
N GLN A 215 -13.59 -1.65 1.75
CA GLN A 215 -13.77 -2.10 3.12
C GLN A 215 -12.47 -2.61 3.73
N LEU A 216 -11.64 -3.35 2.96
CA LEU A 216 -10.41 -3.95 3.48
C LEU A 216 -9.38 -2.90 3.92
N LEU A 217 -9.22 -1.79 3.17
CA LEU A 217 -8.31 -0.70 3.55
C LEU A 217 -8.69 -0.02 4.87
N LYS A 218 -9.99 -0.01 5.21
CA LYS A 218 -10.52 0.54 6.47
C LYS A 218 -10.65 -0.52 7.57
N SER A 219 -10.34 -1.77 7.27
CA SER A 219 -10.54 -2.89 8.17
C SER A 219 -9.33 -3.11 9.08
N ARG A 220 -9.51 -3.99 10.05
CA ARG A 220 -8.48 -4.47 10.97
C ARG A 220 -8.71 -5.97 11.24
N PRO A 221 -7.68 -6.71 11.68
CA PRO A 221 -7.84 -8.08 12.18
C PRO A 221 -9.04 -8.23 13.12
N GLY A 222 -9.84 -9.29 12.90
CA GLY A 222 -11.04 -9.62 13.66
C GLY A 222 -12.30 -8.82 13.28
N LYS A 223 -12.21 -7.87 12.34
CA LYS A 223 -13.39 -7.13 11.87
C LYS A 223 -14.27 -8.05 11.03
N VAL A 224 -15.58 -8.03 11.33
CA VAL A 224 -16.60 -8.67 10.50
C VAL A 224 -17.00 -7.71 9.38
N LEU A 225 -16.88 -8.17 8.13
CA LEU A 225 -17.36 -7.47 6.95
C LEU A 225 -18.58 -8.21 6.40
N ILE A 226 -19.59 -7.45 6.01
CA ILE A 226 -20.78 -7.99 5.35
C ILE A 226 -20.47 -8.10 3.87
N ASP A 227 -20.77 -9.25 3.31
CA ASP A 227 -20.67 -9.49 1.88
C ASP A 227 -21.83 -8.76 1.16
N PHE A 228 -21.50 -7.80 0.28
CA PHE A 228 -22.51 -7.07 -0.49
C PHE A 228 -23.30 -7.93 -1.48
N SER A 229 -22.75 -9.06 -1.95
CA SER A 229 -23.42 -9.99 -2.87
C SER A 229 -24.38 -10.94 -2.14
N ASN A 230 -24.21 -11.12 -0.83
CA ASN A 230 -25.14 -11.88 -0.01
C ASN A 230 -25.15 -11.31 1.42
N PRO A 231 -26.17 -10.50 1.79
CA PRO A 231 -26.22 -9.82 3.07
C PRO A 231 -26.34 -10.76 4.29
N HIS A 232 -26.57 -12.06 4.06
CA HIS A 232 -26.57 -13.10 5.11
C HIS A 232 -25.20 -13.77 5.28
N SER A 233 -24.23 -13.43 4.44
CA SER A 233 -22.86 -13.93 4.56
C SER A 233 -21.95 -12.82 5.09
N TYR A 234 -21.06 -13.23 5.99
CA TYR A 234 -20.06 -12.36 6.57
C TYR A 234 -18.69 -13.01 6.42
N VAL A 235 -17.67 -12.18 6.45
CA VAL A 235 -16.28 -12.62 6.49
C VAL A 235 -15.57 -11.97 7.65
N VAL A 236 -14.77 -12.75 8.37
CA VAL A 236 -13.87 -12.22 9.39
C VAL A 236 -12.54 -11.93 8.71
N VAL A 237 -12.06 -10.71 8.90
CA VAL A 237 -10.79 -10.26 8.33
C VAL A 237 -9.66 -10.76 9.21
N ASP A 238 -8.73 -11.51 8.63
CA ASP A 238 -7.57 -12.06 9.34
C ASP A 238 -6.24 -11.62 8.71
N PRO A 239 -5.25 -11.22 9.53
CA PRO A 239 -3.96 -10.81 9.03
C PRO A 239 -3.20 -11.99 8.42
N SER A 240 -2.60 -11.78 7.25
CA SER A 240 -1.99 -12.84 6.45
C SER A 240 -0.84 -13.56 7.18
N TYR A 241 0.00 -12.79 7.89
CA TYR A 241 1.20 -13.26 8.59
C TYR A 241 0.91 -14.04 9.88
N HIS A 242 -0.21 -13.82 10.57
CA HIS A 242 -0.58 -14.63 11.73
C HIS A 242 -0.89 -16.07 11.31
N ILE A 243 -1.44 -16.24 10.11
CA ILE A 243 -1.83 -17.55 9.60
C ILE A 243 -0.58 -18.35 9.18
N PHE A 244 0.44 -17.68 8.60
CA PHE A 244 1.74 -18.28 8.30
C PHE A 244 2.46 -18.77 9.58
N LYS A 245 2.43 -17.97 10.66
CA LYS A 245 2.97 -18.36 11.97
C LYS A 245 2.26 -19.56 12.59
N GLN A 246 0.93 -19.66 12.44
CA GLN A 246 0.17 -20.83 12.91
C GLN A 246 0.49 -22.09 12.09
N ALA A 247 0.67 -21.96 10.78
CA ALA A 247 1.05 -23.08 9.92
C ALA A 247 2.43 -23.65 10.30
N GLN A 248 3.43 -22.79 10.51
CA GLN A 248 4.78 -23.22 10.93
C GLN A 248 4.79 -23.90 12.30
N LYS A 249 4.04 -23.38 13.29
CA LYS A 249 3.91 -24.03 14.61
C LYS A 249 3.27 -25.43 14.53
N THR A 250 2.34 -25.63 13.59
CA THR A 250 1.68 -26.92 13.41
C THR A 250 2.63 -27.96 12.79
N VAL A 251 3.51 -27.53 11.87
CA VAL A 251 4.52 -28.40 11.24
C VAL A 251 5.64 -28.78 12.21
N GLN A 252 6.02 -27.91 13.14
CA GLN A 252 7.04 -28.20 14.16
C GLN A 252 6.53 -29.09 15.33
N ALA A 253 5.22 -29.28 15.44
CA ALA A 253 4.60 -30.10 16.49
C ALA A 253 4.27 -31.53 16.04
N LEU A 254 4.59 -31.87 14.78
CA LEU A 254 4.45 -33.20 14.17
C LEU A 254 5.82 -33.89 14.08
#